data_AF-A0A562QB97-F1
#
_entry.id   AF-A0A562QB97-F1
#
_cell.length_a   1.000
_cell.length_b   1.000
_cell.length_c   1.000
_cell.angle_alpha   90.00
_cell.angle_beta   90.00
_cell.angle_gamma   90.00
#
_symmetry.space_group_name_H-M   'P 1'
#
loop_
_entity.id
_entity.type
_entity.pdbx_description
1 polymer ?
#
loop_
_entity_poly.entity_id
_entity_poly.type
_entity_poly.pdbx_seq_one_letter_code
_entity_poly.pdbx_strand_id
1 'polypeptide(L)' 'MPTWLKQKLKRAYLQKDRYQILILNQCWFHYKQKNSNIKTLNHK' A
#
# COMPACT_ATOMS: atom_id res chain seq x y z
N MET A 1 -3.06 1.89 5.53
CA MET A 1 -3.33 1.61 4.11
C MET A 1 -4.49 2.48 3.66
N PRO A 2 -4.35 3.26 2.57
CA PRO A 2 -5.44 4.08 2.06
C PRO A 2 -6.69 3.25 1.73
N THR A 3 -7.86 3.87 1.78
CA THR A 3 -9.15 3.22 1.48
C THR A 3 -9.19 2.61 0.09
N TRP A 4 -8.66 3.33 -0.92
CA TRP A 4 -8.56 2.83 -2.29
C TRP A 4 -7.70 1.56 -2.41
N LEU A 5 -6.59 1.49 -1.67
CA LEU A 5 -5.68 0.36 -1.72
C LEU A 5 -6.30 -0.87 -1.03
N LYS A 6 -7.07 -0.65 0.05
CA LYS A 6 -7.85 -1.71 0.72
C LYS A 6 -8.91 -2.32 -0.20
N GLN A 7 -9.63 -1.48 -0.97
CA GLN A 7 -10.64 -1.96 -1.92
C GLN A 7 -10.03 -2.79 -3.05
N LYS A 8 -8.87 -2.38 -3.57
CA LYS A 8 -8.13 -3.15 -4.59
C LYS A 8 -7.68 -4.51 -4.04
N LEU A 9 -7.16 -4.55 -2.81
CA LEU A 9 -6.71 -5.78 -2.17
C LEU A 9 -7.86 -6.76 -1.90
N LYS A 10 -9.03 -6.24 -1.49
CA LYS A 10 -10.26 -7.03 -1.34
C LYS A 10 -10.69 -7.69 -2.65
N ARG A 11 -10.66 -6.95 -3.77
CA ARG A 11 -11.00 -7.48 -5.10
C ARG A 11 -10.00 -8.54 -5.57
N ALA A 12 -8.71 -8.29 -5.42
CA ALA A 12 -7.66 -9.24 -5.76
C ALA A 12 -7.79 -10.55 -4.96
N TYR A 13 -8.12 -10.45 -3.67
CA TYR A 13 -8.39 -11.59 -2.80
C TYR A 13 -9.59 -12.42 -3.27
N LEU A 14 -10.71 -11.77 -3.59
CA LEU A 14 -11.91 -12.45 -4.11
C LEU A 14 -11.64 -13.14 -5.45
N GLN A 15 -10.80 -12.55 -6.30
CA GLN A 15 -10.38 -13.12 -7.58
C GLN A 15 -9.26 -14.16 -7.46
N LYS A 16 -8.74 -14.39 -6.24
CA LYS A 16 -7.56 -15.23 -5.97
C LYS A 16 -6.31 -14.83 -6.78
N ASP A 17 -6.20 -13.57 -7.16
CA ASP A 17 -5.05 -13.04 -7.89
C ASP A 17 -3.91 -12.73 -6.91
N ARG A 18 -3.07 -13.74 -6.68
CA ARG A 18 -1.91 -13.67 -5.79
C ARG A 18 -0.87 -12.65 -6.26
N TYR A 19 -0.73 -12.47 -7.58
CA TYR A 19 0.23 -11.54 -8.16
C TYR A 19 -0.17 -10.10 -7.85
N GLN A 20 -1.45 -9.77 -8.05
CA GLN A 20 -1.98 -8.45 -7.73
C GLN A 20 -1.89 -8.18 -6.22
N ILE A 21 -2.12 -9.17 -5.35
CA ILE A 21 -1.93 -9.02 -3.89
C ILE A 21 -0.47 -8.70 -3.55
N LEU A 22 0.50 -9.39 -4.17
CA LEU A 22 1.93 -9.16 -3.96
C LEU A 22 2.31 -7.71 -4.32
N ILE A 23 1.91 -7.24 -5.51
CA ILE A 23 2.18 -5.88 -5.98
C ILE A 23 1.53 -4.85 -5.05
N LEU A 24 0.24 -5.03 -4.71
CA LEU A 24 -0.47 -4.09 -3.85
C LEU A 24 0.17 -3.99 -2.46
N ASN A 25 0.71 -5.10 -1.93
CA ASN A 25 1.48 -5.10 -0.70
C ASN A 25 2.82 -4.37 -0.86
N GLN A 26 3.56 -4.60 -1.95
CA GLN A 26 4.80 -3.87 -2.24
C GLN A 26 4.53 -2.36 -2.36
N CYS A 27 3.46 -1.96 -3.06
CA CYS A 27 3.02 -0.58 -3.14
C CYS A 27 2.69 0.00 -1.76
N TRP A 28 2.03 -0.76 -0.88
CA TRP A 28 1.76 -0.32 0.49
C TRP A 28 3.05 -0.07 1.27
N PHE A 29 4.04 -0.96 1.18
CA PHE A 29 5.33 -0.77 1.84
C PHE A 29 6.05 0.48 1.36
N HIS A 30 6.10 0.70 0.05
CA HIS A 30 6.68 1.91 -0.54
C HIS A 30 5.94 3.19 -0.10
N TYR A 31 4.61 3.16 -0.16
CA TYR A 31 3.78 4.27 0.30
C TYR A 31 3.97 4.59 1.79
N LYS A 32 4.07 3.54 2.63
CA LYS A 32 4.34 3.69 4.07
C LYS A 32 5.71 4.32 4.31
N GLN A 33 6.74 3.90 3.59
CA GLN A 33 8.09 4.46 3.71
C GLN A 33 8.14 5.94 3.32
N LYS A 34 7.47 6.32 2.22
CA LYS A 34 7.36 7.72 1.79
C LYS A 34 6.66 8.59 2.84
N ASN A 35 5.57 8.10 3.43
CA ASN A 35 4.86 8.84 4.48
C ASN A 35 5.60 8.88 5.82
N SER A 36 6.44 7.90 6.12
CA SER A 36 7.34 7.96 7.28
C SER A 36 8.45 9.00 7.09
N ASN A 37 9.01 9.11 5.88
CA ASN A 37 10.05 10.10 5.55
C ASN A 37 9.53 11.54 5.44
N ILE A 38 8.26 11.73 5.08
CA ILE A 38 7.62 13.07 5.13
C ILE A 38 7.49 13.57 6.58
N LYS A 39 7.35 12.68 7.57
CA LYS A 39 7.30 13.08 8.98
C LYS A 39 8.65 13.55 9.52
N THR A 40 9.77 13.06 8.99
CA THR A 40 11.12 13.43 9.44
C THR A 40 11.67 14.69 8.74
N LEU A 41 11.14 15.08 7.58
CA LEU A 41 11.52 16.32 6.89
C LEU A 41 10.74 17.55 7.36
N ASN A 42 9.54 17.37 7.94
CA ASN A 42 8.72 18.49 8.43
C ASN A 42 9.06 18.91 9.87
N HIS A 43 10.11 18.34 10.47
CA HIS A 43 10.56 18.65 11.83
C HIS A 43 12.05 19.02 11.86
N LYS A 44 12.58 19.55 10.75
CA LYS A 44 13.90 20.17 10.65
C LYS A 44 13.77 21.61 10.23
#